data_AF-R7W150-F1
#
_entry.id   AF-R7W150-F1
#
_cell.length_a   1.000
_cell.length_b   1.000
_cell.length_c   1.000
_cell.angle_alpha   90.00
_cell.angle_beta   90.00
_cell.angle_gamma   90.00
#
_symmetry.space_group_name_H-M   'P 1'
#
loop_
_entity.id
_entity.type
_entity.pdbx_description
1 polymer ?
#
loop_
_entity_poly.entity_id
_entity_poly.type
_entity_poly.pdbx_seq_one_letter_code
_entity_poly.pdbx_strand_id
1 'polypeptide(L)'
;MTRRGRFFLDTDAREIEIEIGRLRPRLNKGFFDHIQREIAQIKFAVTRTAANEDRLIELEAMQKVIGEGVEAYDKLQNDLVTAKERLTNILQSKDRKKTLLDMVERNELNMSILTLLDENIASAKTSNQEEAVAFMEDVRSSMLKYIT
;
A
#
# COMPACT_ATOMS: atom_id res chain seq x y z
N MET A 1 -5.11 26.13 16.10
CA MET A 1 -4.37 25.33 15.10
C MET A 1 -4.34 23.88 15.59
N THR A 2 -5.33 23.08 15.17
CA THR A 2 -5.64 21.80 15.81
C THR A 2 -5.27 20.63 14.89
N ARG A 3 -4.62 19.63 15.49
CA ARG A 3 -3.90 18.51 14.86
C ARG A 3 -4.85 17.55 14.13
N ARG A 4 -4.97 17.66 12.80
CA ARG A 4 -5.80 16.80 11.90
C ARG A 4 -5.05 15.59 11.31
N GLY A 5 -4.34 14.79 12.11
CA GLY A 5 -3.51 13.71 11.52
C GLY A 5 -3.25 12.49 12.38
N ARG A 6 -4.03 12.24 13.43
CA ARG A 6 -3.73 11.17 14.41
C ARG A 6 -4.83 10.16 14.68
N PHE A 7 -5.69 9.92 13.69
CA PHE A 7 -6.61 8.80 13.72
C PHE A 7 -6.41 8.05 12.40
N PHE A 8 -5.48 7.12 12.41
CA PHE A 8 -5.30 6.14 11.34
C PHE A 8 -5.28 4.78 12.06
N LEU A 9 -5.94 3.76 11.50
CA LEU A 9 -5.86 2.30 11.67
C LEU A 9 -5.86 1.64 13.09
N ASP A 10 -6.84 0.78 13.34
CA ASP A 10 -6.92 -0.14 14.48
C ASP A 10 -6.04 -1.39 14.28
N THR A 11 -5.80 -2.10 15.37
CA THR A 11 -4.51 -2.72 15.75
C THR A 11 -4.05 -3.97 14.98
N ASP A 12 -4.89 -4.75 14.31
CA ASP A 12 -4.43 -6.06 13.74
C ASP A 12 -3.82 -5.98 12.33
N ALA A 13 -4.47 -5.28 11.39
CA ALA A 13 -3.88 -5.01 10.07
C ALA A 13 -2.64 -4.14 10.19
N ARG A 14 -2.64 -3.26 11.19
CA ARG A 14 -1.56 -2.35 11.50
C ARG A 14 -0.31 -3.07 11.98
N GLU A 15 -0.43 -4.10 12.81
CA GLU A 15 0.72 -4.88 13.27
C GLU A 15 1.42 -5.59 12.11
N ILE A 16 0.65 -6.18 11.18
CA ILE A 16 1.20 -6.80 9.96
C ILE A 16 1.85 -5.74 9.07
N GLU A 17 1.20 -4.61 8.82
CA GLU A 17 1.78 -3.50 8.05
C GLU A 17 3.03 -2.90 8.70
N ILE A 18 3.06 -2.82 10.04
CA ILE A 18 4.20 -2.34 10.83
C ILE A 18 5.35 -3.32 10.71
N GLU A 19 5.12 -4.61 10.90
CA GLU A 19 6.18 -5.62 10.80
C GLU A 19 6.71 -5.75 9.37
N ILE A 20 5.84 -5.70 8.35
CA ILE A 20 6.29 -5.65 6.94
C ILE A 20 7.06 -4.36 6.67
N GLY A 21 6.57 -3.20 7.11
CA GLY A 21 7.27 -1.91 6.98
C GLY A 21 8.61 -1.87 7.73
N ARG A 22 8.74 -2.61 8.83
CA ARG A 22 9.98 -2.76 9.60
C ARG A 22 10.98 -3.65 8.88
N LEU A 23 10.52 -4.71 8.24
CA LEU A 23 11.37 -5.68 7.54
C LEU A 23 11.72 -5.24 6.12
N ARG A 24 10.86 -4.44 5.47
CA ARG A 24 11.02 -3.99 4.09
C ARG A 24 12.36 -3.30 3.81
N PRO A 25 12.89 -2.39 4.66
CA PRO A 25 14.22 -1.80 4.47
C PRO A 25 15.36 -2.82 4.45
N ARG A 26 15.16 -3.99 5.09
CA ARG A 26 16.14 -5.09 5.14
C ARG A 26 16.04 -6.00 3.91
N LEU A 27 14.86 -6.13 3.32
CA LEU A 27 14.60 -6.85 2.06
C LEU A 27 15.00 -5.99 0.84
N ASN A 28 16.21 -5.44 0.87
CA ASN A 28 16.72 -4.54 -0.16
C ASN A 28 17.56 -5.28 -1.20
N LYS A 29 18.05 -4.54 -2.21
CA LYS A 29 18.91 -5.10 -3.26
C LYS A 29 20.10 -5.90 -2.72
N GLY A 30 20.73 -5.45 -1.62
CA GLY A 30 21.86 -6.16 -1.02
C GLY A 30 21.50 -7.54 -0.47
N PHE A 31 20.29 -7.69 0.08
CA PHE A 31 19.76 -8.99 0.53
C PHE A 31 19.54 -9.94 -0.66
N PHE A 32 18.88 -9.46 -1.72
CA PHE A 32 18.66 -10.27 -2.92
C PHE A 32 19.96 -10.60 -3.67
N ASP A 33 20.91 -9.66 -3.74
CA ASP A 33 22.25 -9.87 -4.30
C ASP A 33 23.04 -10.93 -3.50
N HIS A 34 22.79 -11.06 -2.20
CA HIS A 34 23.39 -12.09 -1.35
C HIS A 34 22.78 -13.46 -1.64
N ILE A 35 21.45 -13.59 -1.67
CA ILE A 35 20.76 -14.84 -2.03
C ILE A 35 21.16 -15.31 -3.42
N GLN A 36 21.23 -14.39 -4.39
CA GLN A 36 21.64 -14.72 -5.76
C GLN A 36 23.08 -15.25 -5.81
N ARG A 37 23.98 -14.74 -4.96
CA ARG A 37 25.34 -15.26 -4.82
C ARG A 37 25.36 -16.65 -4.21
N GLU A 38 24.58 -16.92 -3.17
CA GLU A 38 24.48 -18.27 -2.58
C GLU A 38 23.92 -19.29 -3.58
N ILE A 39 22.84 -18.92 -4.28
CA ILE A 39 22.27 -19.74 -5.36
C ILE A 39 23.33 -20.03 -6.43
N ALA A 40 24.09 -19.02 -6.86
CA ALA A 40 25.16 -19.20 -7.84
C ALA A 40 26.27 -20.12 -7.33
N GLN A 41 26.70 -19.97 -6.07
CA GLN A 41 27.72 -20.84 -5.47
C GLN A 41 27.28 -22.30 -5.45
N ILE A 42 26.01 -22.57 -5.13
CA ILE A 42 25.46 -23.93 -5.12
C ILE A 42 25.34 -24.47 -6.56
N LYS A 43 24.87 -23.66 -7.51
CA LYS A 43 24.74 -24.05 -8.94
C LYS A 43 26.07 -24.39 -9.60
N PHE A 44 27.13 -23.67 -9.25
CA PHE A 44 28.47 -23.84 -9.83
C PHE A 44 29.41 -24.66 -8.95
N ALA A 45 28.91 -25.26 -7.86
CA ALA A 45 29.72 -26.14 -7.03
C ALA A 45 30.18 -27.37 -7.84
N VAL A 46 31.47 -27.70 -7.74
CA VAL A 46 32.08 -28.86 -8.42
C VAL A 46 31.48 -30.18 -7.93
N THR A 47 30.98 -30.20 -6.69
CA THR A 47 30.35 -31.37 -6.07
C THR A 47 28.86 -31.14 -5.87
N ARG A 48 28.04 -31.96 -6.53
CA ARG A 48 26.58 -31.98 -6.33
C ARG A 48 26.25 -33.03 -5.28
N THR A 49 25.66 -32.59 -4.17
CA THR A 49 25.13 -33.46 -3.11
C THR A 49 23.62 -33.26 -3.04
N ALA A 50 22.86 -34.27 -2.61
CA ALA A 50 21.41 -34.15 -2.45
C ALA A 50 21.03 -32.97 -1.53
N ALA A 51 21.79 -32.77 -0.44
CA ALA A 51 21.61 -31.64 0.47
C ALA A 51 21.80 -30.26 -0.23
N ASN A 52 22.74 -30.15 -1.16
CA ASN A 52 22.94 -28.91 -1.94
C ASN A 52 21.80 -28.69 -2.94
N GLU A 53 21.25 -29.75 -3.52
CA GLU A 53 20.13 -29.66 -4.46
C GLU A 53 18.82 -29.29 -3.75
N ASP A 54 18.54 -29.88 -2.59
CA ASP A 54 17.39 -29.52 -1.75
C ASP A 54 17.48 -28.05 -1.30
N ARG A 55 18.66 -27.63 -0.85
CA ARG A 55 18.91 -26.24 -0.43
C ARG A 55 18.75 -25.24 -1.58
N LEU A 56 19.15 -25.63 -2.80
CA LEU A 56 18.99 -24.80 -3.98
C LEU A 56 17.50 -24.56 -4.28
N ILE A 57 16.69 -25.62 -4.27
CA ILE A 57 15.25 -25.54 -4.52
C ILE A 57 14.58 -24.64 -3.48
N GLU A 58 14.94 -24.81 -2.20
CA GLU A 58 14.43 -24.00 -1.10
C GLU A 58 14.77 -22.51 -1.29
N LEU A 59 16.03 -22.20 -1.60
CA LEU A 59 16.49 -20.83 -1.80
C LEU A 59 15.83 -20.16 -3.01
N GLU A 60 15.66 -20.88 -4.13
CA GLU A 60 14.97 -20.35 -5.32
C GLU A 60 13.48 -20.10 -5.04
N ALA A 61 12.81 -21.01 -4.35
CA ALA A 61 11.42 -20.84 -3.96
C ALA A 61 11.23 -19.64 -3.01
N MET A 62 12.09 -19.53 -1.98
CA MET A 62 12.06 -18.41 -1.05
C MET A 62 12.38 -17.08 -1.73
N GLN A 63 13.40 -17.04 -2.61
CA GLN A 63 13.75 -15.82 -3.36
C GLN A 63 12.56 -15.32 -4.18
N LYS A 64 11.86 -16.24 -4.85
CA LYS A 64 10.68 -15.91 -5.66
C LYS A 64 9.54 -15.36 -4.80
N VAL A 65 9.14 -16.08 -3.75
CA VAL A 65 8.01 -15.68 -2.88
C VAL A 65 8.29 -14.35 -2.19
N ILE A 66 9.52 -14.16 -1.68
CA ILE A 66 9.92 -12.90 -1.04
C ILE A 66 9.97 -11.76 -2.06
N GLY A 67 10.45 -12.01 -3.28
CA GLY A 67 10.46 -11.03 -4.37
C GLY A 67 9.07 -10.56 -4.75
N GLU A 68 8.15 -11.50 -4.98
CA GLU A 68 6.73 -11.20 -5.29
C GLU A 68 6.05 -10.45 -4.15
N GLY A 69 6.30 -10.85 -2.90
CA GLY A 69 5.76 -10.15 -1.72
C GLY A 69 6.27 -8.72 -1.56
N VAL A 70 7.56 -8.49 -1.85
CA VAL A 70 8.16 -7.16 -1.83
C VAL A 70 7.58 -6.26 -2.91
N GLU A 71 7.44 -6.75 -4.13
CA GLU A 71 6.85 -5.99 -5.24
C GLU A 71 5.38 -5.64 -4.96
N ALA A 72 4.60 -6.61 -4.48
CA ALA A 72 3.20 -6.39 -4.10
C ALA A 72 3.08 -5.34 -2.98
N TYR A 73 3.97 -5.39 -1.98
CA TYR A 73 4.00 -4.41 -0.90
C TYR A 73 4.36 -3.01 -1.39
N ASP A 74 5.41 -2.88 -2.21
CA ASP A 74 5.83 -1.58 -2.76
C ASP A 74 4.71 -0.95 -3.59
N LYS A 75 4.01 -1.78 -4.38
CA LYS A 75 2.85 -1.34 -5.15
C LYS A 75 1.72 -0.86 -4.24
N LEU A 76 1.36 -1.65 -3.23
CA LEU A 76 0.32 -1.27 -2.27
C LEU A 76 0.68 0.03 -1.52
N GLN A 77 1.95 0.17 -1.09
CA GLN A 77 2.42 1.37 -0.41
C GLN A 77 2.31 2.60 -1.32
N ASN A 78 2.75 2.50 -2.57
CA ASN A 78 2.64 3.59 -3.54
C ASN A 78 1.18 3.93 -3.84
N ASP A 79 0.31 2.92 -4.00
CA ASP A 79 -1.12 3.10 -4.23
C ASP A 79 -1.78 3.82 -3.05
N LEU A 80 -1.44 3.45 -1.81
CA LEU A 80 -1.93 4.09 -0.58
C LEU A 80 -1.46 5.55 -0.46
N VAL A 81 -0.17 5.82 -0.70
CA VAL A 81 0.37 7.19 -0.67
C VAL A 81 -0.34 8.06 -1.72
N THR A 82 -0.46 7.54 -2.94
CA THR A 82 -1.10 8.24 -4.05
C THR A 82 -2.60 8.47 -3.77
N ALA A 83 -3.30 7.46 -3.24
CA ALA A 83 -4.71 7.58 -2.88
C ALA A 83 -4.93 8.64 -1.78
N LYS A 84 -4.04 8.72 -0.80
CA LYS A 84 -4.07 9.74 0.26
C LYS A 84 -3.85 11.15 -0.29
N GLU A 85 -2.87 11.34 -1.17
CA GLU A 85 -2.60 12.63 -1.82
C GLU A 85 -3.80 13.08 -2.65
N ARG A 86 -4.34 12.18 -3.47
CA ARG A 86 -5.54 12.41 -4.28
C ARG A 86 -6.75 12.76 -3.42
N LEU A 87 -7.00 12.00 -2.36
CA LEU A 87 -8.10 12.29 -1.43
C LEU A 87 -7.91 13.67 -0.76
N THR A 88 -6.69 14.00 -0.36
CA THR A 88 -6.37 15.31 0.22
C THR A 88 -6.68 16.44 -0.75
N ASN A 89 -6.31 16.29 -2.02
CA ASN A 89 -6.62 17.25 -3.06
C ASN A 89 -8.14 17.44 -3.25
N ILE A 90 -8.91 16.34 -3.24
CA ILE A 90 -10.39 16.40 -3.33
C ILE A 90 -10.97 17.15 -2.12
N LEU A 91 -10.55 16.81 -0.90
CA LEU A 91 -11.08 17.40 0.33
C LEU A 91 -10.71 18.88 0.51
N GLN A 92 -9.58 19.32 -0.05
CA GLN A 92 -9.11 20.72 0.05
C GLN A 92 -9.51 21.58 -1.15
N SER A 93 -10.14 20.98 -2.18
CA SER A 93 -10.46 21.70 -3.40
C SER A 93 -11.51 22.79 -3.19
N LYS A 94 -11.26 23.96 -3.76
CA LYS A 94 -12.24 25.06 -3.84
C LYS A 94 -13.35 24.78 -4.87
N ASP A 95 -13.03 24.03 -5.92
CA ASP A 95 -13.97 23.59 -6.97
C ASP A 95 -13.85 22.07 -7.14
N ARG A 96 -14.63 21.37 -6.32
CA ARG A 96 -14.65 19.91 -6.27
C ARG A 96 -15.09 19.29 -7.59
N LYS A 97 -16.05 19.91 -8.29
CA LYS A 97 -16.57 19.36 -9.55
C LYS A 97 -15.48 19.37 -10.62
N LYS A 98 -14.79 20.50 -10.77
CA LYS A 98 -13.65 20.58 -11.70
C LYS A 98 -12.54 19.60 -11.33
N THR A 99 -12.21 19.52 -10.04
CA THR A 99 -11.16 18.60 -9.56
C THR A 99 -11.47 17.14 -9.88
N LEU A 100 -12.72 16.71 -9.65
CA LEU A 100 -13.14 15.35 -9.99
C LEU A 100 -13.11 15.09 -11.50
N LEU A 101 -13.51 16.06 -12.33
CA LEU A 101 -13.43 15.95 -13.79
C LEU A 101 -11.97 15.82 -14.26
N ASP A 102 -11.08 16.70 -13.80
CA ASP A 102 -9.65 16.65 -14.14
C ASP A 102 -9.03 15.29 -13.73
N MET A 103 -9.43 14.75 -12.58
CA MET A 103 -8.97 13.43 -12.11
C MET A 103 -9.53 12.27 -12.94
N VAL A 104 -10.77 12.37 -13.42
CA VAL A 104 -11.34 11.38 -14.36
C VAL A 104 -10.59 11.39 -15.68
N GLU A 105 -10.32 12.58 -16.24
CA GLU A 105 -9.55 12.73 -17.49
C GLU A 105 -8.15 12.14 -17.39
N ARG A 106 -7.53 12.21 -16.21
CA ARG A 106 -6.21 11.63 -15.93
C ARG A 106 -6.23 10.17 -15.48
N ASN A 107 -7.41 9.54 -15.41
CA ASN A 107 -7.59 8.20 -14.87
C ASN A 107 -7.04 8.03 -13.43
N GLU A 108 -7.18 9.10 -12.63
CA GLU A 108 -6.70 9.18 -11.25
C GLU A 108 -7.78 8.82 -10.23
N LEU A 109 -9.05 8.80 -10.64
CA LEU A 109 -10.16 8.42 -9.77
C LEU A 109 -10.36 6.90 -9.80
N ASN A 110 -10.28 6.24 -8.64
CA ASN A 110 -10.38 4.80 -8.53
C ASN A 110 -11.02 4.36 -7.19
N MET A 111 -11.29 3.05 -7.07
CA MET A 111 -11.91 2.48 -5.88
C MET A 111 -11.07 2.63 -4.61
N SER A 112 -9.74 2.65 -4.69
CA SER A 112 -8.90 2.76 -3.48
C SER A 112 -9.06 4.10 -2.77
N ILE A 113 -9.28 5.20 -3.51
CA ILE A 113 -9.59 6.51 -2.91
C ILE A 113 -10.95 6.46 -2.19
N LEU A 114 -11.93 5.77 -2.77
CA LEU A 114 -13.26 5.62 -2.18
C LEU A 114 -13.20 4.79 -0.89
N THR A 115 -12.48 3.66 -0.89
CA THR A 115 -12.27 2.83 0.31
C THR A 115 -11.62 3.64 1.43
N LEU A 116 -10.58 4.42 1.12
CA LEU A 116 -9.91 5.28 2.09
C LEU A 116 -10.84 6.37 2.66
N LEU A 117 -11.73 6.92 1.83
CA LEU A 117 -12.75 7.87 2.29
C LEU A 117 -13.78 7.20 3.20
N ASP A 118 -14.20 5.98 2.89
CA ASP A 118 -15.15 5.21 3.70
C ASP A 118 -14.59 4.87 5.08
N GLU A 119 -13.30 4.49 5.15
CA GLU A 119 -12.58 4.30 6.41
C GLU A 119 -12.50 5.59 7.24
N ASN A 120 -12.20 6.73 6.59
CA ASN A 120 -12.16 8.03 7.26
C ASN A 120 -13.53 8.44 7.81
N ILE A 121 -14.61 8.18 7.07
CA ILE A 121 -15.99 8.40 7.51
C ILE A 121 -16.29 7.53 8.73
N ALA A 122 -15.95 6.24 8.69
CA ALA A 122 -16.15 5.33 9.81
C ALA A 122 -15.39 5.79 11.07
N SER A 123 -14.13 6.20 10.93
CA SER A 123 -13.31 6.72 12.03
C SER A 123 -13.84 8.05 12.59
N ALA A 124 -14.34 8.95 11.73
CA ALA A 124 -14.96 10.20 12.18
C ALA A 124 -16.28 9.95 12.92
N LYS A 125 -17.07 8.95 12.50
CA LYS A 125 -18.28 8.50 13.21
C LYS A 125 -17.95 7.99 14.60
N THR A 126 -16.96 7.10 14.75
CA THR A 126 -16.54 6.60 16.07
C THR A 126 -15.98 7.69 16.97
N SER A 127 -15.46 8.77 16.38
CA SER A 127 -14.93 9.94 17.09
C SER A 127 -15.95 11.07 17.31
N ASN A 128 -17.23 10.87 16.99
CA ASN A 128 -18.32 11.86 17.11
C ASN A 128 -18.04 13.20 16.38
N GLN A 129 -17.38 13.17 15.22
CA GLN A 129 -17.10 14.35 14.41
C GLN A 129 -18.17 14.57 13.34
N GLU A 130 -19.39 14.92 13.74
CA GLU A 130 -20.58 14.97 12.86
C GLU A 130 -20.41 15.87 11.63
N GLU A 131 -19.83 17.06 11.78
CA GLU A 131 -19.57 17.98 10.66
C GLU A 131 -18.60 17.39 9.62
N ALA A 132 -17.56 16.69 10.11
CA ALA A 132 -16.58 16.05 9.23
C ALA A 132 -17.19 14.86 8.49
N VAL A 133 -18.05 14.08 9.16
CA VAL A 133 -18.81 12.98 8.56
C VAL A 133 -19.71 13.51 7.45
N ALA A 134 -20.53 14.53 7.71
CA ALA A 134 -21.44 15.09 6.72
C ALA A 134 -20.70 15.62 5.49
N PHE A 135 -19.57 16.33 5.69
CA PHE A 135 -18.72 16.80 4.60
C PHE A 135 -18.15 15.65 3.78
N MET A 136 -17.61 14.62 4.42
CA MET A 136 -17.00 13.47 3.74
C MET A 136 -18.04 12.61 3.00
N GLU A 137 -19.26 12.46 3.51
CA GLU A 137 -20.37 11.76 2.84
C GLU A 137 -20.85 12.51 1.58
N ASP A 138 -20.86 13.85 1.60
CA ASP A 138 -21.14 14.68 0.41
C ASP A 138 -20.04 14.53 -0.67
N VAL A 139 -18.77 14.50 -0.25
CA VAL A 139 -17.63 14.22 -1.13
C VAL A 139 -17.75 12.82 -1.74
N ARG A 140 -18.05 11.81 -0.92
CA ARG A 140 -18.25 10.43 -1.34
C ARG A 140 -19.35 10.33 -2.40
N SER A 141 -20.49 10.95 -2.16
CA SER A 141 -21.62 10.98 -3.08
C SER A 141 -21.28 11.67 -4.40
N SER A 142 -20.37 12.66 -4.38
CA SER A 142 -19.86 13.30 -5.59
C SER A 142 -18.93 12.38 -6.38
N MET A 143 -18.03 11.65 -5.71
CA MET A 143 -17.10 10.71 -6.35
C MET A 143 -17.80 9.53 -7.02
N LEU A 144 -18.84 8.98 -6.39
CA LEU A 144 -19.62 7.85 -6.91
C LEU A 144 -20.29 8.12 -8.26
N LYS A 145 -20.44 9.39 -8.65
CA LYS A 145 -21.00 9.75 -9.98
C LYS A 145 -20.01 9.50 -11.13
N TYR A 146 -18.74 9.32 -10.80
CA TYR A 146 -17.64 9.25 -11.75
C TYR A 146 -16.90 7.91 -11.71
N ILE A 147 -17.01 7.17 -10.60
CA ILE A 147 -16.51 5.80 -10.49
C ILE A 147 -17.61 4.86 -10.99
N THR A 148 -17.33 4.13 -12.06
CA THR A 148 -18.23 3.13 -12.67
C THR A 148 -17.77 1.72 -12.30
#